data_AF-A0A2D6HGZ8-F1
#
_entry.id   AF-A0A2D6HGZ8-F1
#
_cell.length_a   1.000
_cell.length_b   1.000
_cell.length_c   1.000
_cell.angle_alpha   90.00
_cell.angle_beta   90.00
_cell.angle_gamma   90.00
#
_symmetry.space_group_name_H-M   'P 1'
#
loop_
_entity.id
_entity.type
_entity.pdbx_description
1 polymer ?
#
loop_
_entity_poly.entity_id
_entity_poly.type
_entity_poly.pdbx_seq_one_letter_code
_entity_poly.pdbx_strand_id
1 'polypeptide(L)'
;MIRLCSALTLLFLAPAATAEGLLQLSFKGAIHAEGGSPVSIEVGVWDAASRAATTIPMDLHLAEGTTAHDLAVVVGARLKRRGAHVVLPLEGSVGRGVVHLFVEDATHVSLRLGGGLWGTVTSCEAAPEQVRFLAPQVTKDSAEIHIGVSIFHPHTKQRGREDLAFEAESALGAARLSELLTAMSIRQGFRADRPSPEGWHAARMADGSVVTGCSVQVLSPDADWGVEMILGTPFVAGDPSVPR
;
A
#
# COMPACT_ATOMS: atom_id res chain seq x y z
N MET A 1 -46.00 23.29 -36.38
CA MET A 1 -44.58 23.43 -36.80
C MET A 1 -43.71 23.07 -35.61
N ILE A 2 -43.05 21.93 -35.69
CA ILE A 2 -42.17 21.34 -34.67
C ILE A 2 -40.76 21.89 -34.90
N ARG A 3 -40.12 22.47 -33.88
CA ARG A 3 -38.67 22.73 -33.83
C ARG A 3 -38.19 22.38 -32.42
N LEU A 4 -37.95 21.10 -32.19
CA LEU A 4 -36.64 20.43 -32.22
C LEU A 4 -35.70 20.94 -31.11
N CYS A 5 -35.78 20.23 -29.98
CA CYS A 5 -34.77 20.16 -28.93
C CYS A 5 -33.42 19.73 -29.51
N SER A 6 -32.36 20.44 -29.14
CA SER A 6 -31.00 19.91 -29.18
C SER A 6 -30.27 20.34 -27.90
N ALA A 7 -30.64 19.72 -26.77
CA ALA A 7 -29.78 19.69 -25.61
C ALA A 7 -28.72 18.62 -25.88
N LEU A 8 -27.52 19.06 -26.25
CA LEU A 8 -26.35 18.21 -26.44
C LEU A 8 -25.87 17.78 -25.05
N THR A 9 -26.40 16.66 -24.56
CA THR A 9 -25.91 16.02 -23.33
C THR A 9 -24.52 15.45 -23.64
N LEU A 10 -23.48 16.20 -23.30
CA LEU A 10 -22.11 15.68 -23.20
C LEU A 10 -22.11 14.62 -22.11
N LEU A 11 -22.27 13.35 -22.52
CA LEU A 11 -21.98 12.17 -21.73
C LEU A 11 -20.47 12.18 -21.44
N PHE A 12 -20.05 12.88 -20.40
CA PHE A 12 -18.75 12.63 -19.80
C PHE A 12 -18.81 11.21 -19.25
N LEU A 13 -18.05 10.30 -19.88
CA LEU A 13 -17.67 9.05 -19.25
C LEU A 13 -16.80 9.40 -18.04
N ALA A 14 -17.44 9.62 -16.89
CA ALA A 14 -16.75 9.56 -15.62
C ALA A 14 -16.24 8.12 -15.45
N PRO A 15 -14.95 7.92 -15.10
CA PRO A 15 -14.48 6.59 -14.72
C PRO A 15 -15.35 6.12 -13.54
N ALA A 16 -15.91 4.92 -13.67
CA ALA A 16 -16.52 4.22 -12.56
C ALA A 16 -15.43 4.03 -11.51
N ALA A 17 -15.44 4.87 -10.48
CA ALA A 17 -14.63 4.66 -9.31
C ALA A 17 -15.34 3.58 -8.50
N THR A 18 -14.72 2.41 -8.38
CA THR A 18 -15.03 1.38 -7.40
C THR A 18 -13.93 1.46 -6.36
N ALA A 19 -14.26 1.45 -5.06
CA ALA A 19 -13.25 0.96 -4.12
C ALA A 19 -13.22 -0.55 -4.29
N GLU A 20 -12.23 -0.98 -5.05
CA GLU A 20 -11.77 -2.35 -5.18
C GLU A 20 -10.27 -2.23 -5.01
N GLY A 21 -9.82 -2.22 -3.76
CA GLY A 21 -8.41 -2.12 -3.41
C GLY A 21 -7.94 -3.49 -2.92
N LEU A 22 -7.53 -4.38 -3.81
CA LEU A 22 -6.84 -5.59 -3.41
C LEU A 22 -5.46 -5.22 -2.85
N LEU A 23 -5.31 -5.40 -1.54
CA LEU A 23 -4.06 -5.22 -0.81
C LEU A 23 -3.40 -6.58 -0.62
N GLN A 24 -2.11 -6.67 -0.94
CA GLN A 24 -1.27 -7.80 -0.56
C GLN A 24 -0.24 -7.37 0.49
N LEU A 25 -0.24 -8.09 1.61
CA LEU A 25 0.79 -8.03 2.64
C LEU A 25 1.68 -9.26 2.52
N SER A 26 2.99 -9.04 2.48
CA SER A 26 3.98 -10.11 2.48
C SER A 26 4.89 -9.97 3.68
N PHE A 27 5.06 -11.05 4.44
CA PHE A 27 5.90 -11.10 5.63
C PHE A 27 7.04 -12.08 5.43
N LYS A 28 8.23 -11.77 5.96
CA LYS A 28 9.36 -12.71 5.98
C LYS A 28 10.21 -12.49 7.23
N GLY A 29 10.93 -13.54 7.61
CA GLY A 29 11.82 -13.55 8.77
C GLY A 29 11.17 -14.15 10.01
N ALA A 30 11.80 -13.92 11.15
CA ALA A 30 11.33 -14.32 12.47
C ALA A 30 11.93 -13.38 13.52
N ILE A 31 11.26 -13.24 14.66
CA ILE A 31 11.77 -12.43 15.77
C ILE A 31 13.03 -13.09 16.35
N HIS A 32 14.16 -12.40 16.31
CA HIS A 32 15.41 -12.84 16.93
C HIS A 32 15.87 -11.92 18.08
N ALA A 33 15.09 -10.90 18.42
CA ALA A 33 15.37 -10.02 19.55
C ALA A 33 15.03 -10.73 20.87
N GLU A 34 16.01 -10.83 21.77
CA GLU A 34 15.80 -11.36 23.13
C GLU A 34 14.74 -10.52 23.87
N GLY A 35 13.76 -11.17 24.48
CA GLY A 35 12.62 -10.49 25.11
C GLY A 35 11.50 -10.07 24.15
N GLY A 36 11.67 -10.29 22.84
CA GLY A 36 10.68 -10.03 21.81
C GLY A 36 10.79 -8.65 21.15
N SER A 37 9.84 -8.33 20.28
CA SER A 37 9.82 -7.07 19.52
C SER A 37 8.40 -6.53 19.33
N PRO A 38 8.20 -5.19 19.40
CA PRO A 38 6.93 -4.59 19.04
C PRO A 38 6.72 -4.62 17.52
N VAL A 39 5.50 -4.92 17.11
CA VAL A 39 5.00 -4.86 15.74
C VAL A 39 3.69 -4.09 15.76
N SER A 40 3.51 -3.19 14.79
CA SER A 40 2.26 -2.47 14.61
C SER A 40 1.75 -2.67 13.19
N ILE A 41 0.51 -3.12 13.08
CA ILE A 41 -0.18 -3.31 11.80
C ILE A 41 -1.56 -2.70 11.93
N GLU A 42 -1.90 -1.81 11.03
CA GLU A 42 -3.24 -1.25 10.92
C GLU A 42 -3.74 -1.46 9.50
N VAL A 43 -4.96 -1.97 9.34
CA VAL A 43 -5.59 -2.11 8.02
C VAL A 43 -6.96 -1.48 8.08
N GLY A 44 -7.23 -0.57 7.15
CA GLY A 44 -8.57 -0.08 6.88
C GLY A 44 -9.23 -0.90 5.79
N VAL A 45 -10.49 -1.26 6.03
CA VAL A 45 -11.34 -1.96 5.08
C VAL A 45 -12.64 -1.21 4.91
N TRP A 46 -13.14 -1.16 3.69
CA TRP A 46 -14.47 -0.66 3.39
C TRP A 46 -15.50 -1.78 3.50
N ASP A 47 -16.57 -1.54 4.25
CA ASP A 47 -17.73 -2.41 4.25
C ASP A 47 -18.82 -1.80 3.38
N ALA A 48 -19.09 -2.44 2.25
CA ALA A 48 -20.13 -2.01 1.31
C ALA A 48 -21.55 -2.08 1.90
N ALA A 49 -21.80 -2.99 2.85
CA ALA A 49 -23.12 -3.17 3.46
C ALA A 49 -23.44 -2.04 4.44
N SER A 50 -22.48 -1.65 5.28
CA SER A 50 -22.62 -0.52 6.19
C SER A 50 -22.25 0.83 5.56
N ARG A 51 -21.62 0.83 4.38
CA ARG A 51 -21.03 2.01 3.72
C ARG A 51 -20.11 2.78 4.66
N ALA A 52 -19.29 2.04 5.39
CA ALA A 52 -18.37 2.60 6.37
C ALA A 52 -16.99 1.98 6.23
N ALA A 53 -15.96 2.81 6.40
CA ALA A 53 -14.60 2.34 6.57
C ALA A 53 -14.40 1.92 8.03
N THR A 54 -13.82 0.75 8.23
CA THR A 54 -13.41 0.25 9.55
C THR A 54 -11.91 0.09 9.59
N THR A 55 -11.30 0.70 10.61
CA THR A 55 -9.87 0.55 10.89
C THR A 55 -9.64 -0.55 11.91
N ILE A 56 -8.74 -1.47 11.61
CA ILE A 56 -8.40 -2.62 12.47
C ILE A 56 -6.95 -2.49 12.93
N PRO A 57 -6.69 -1.83 14.08
CA PRO A 57 -5.35 -1.70 14.63
C PRO A 57 -4.91 -2.99 15.34
N MET A 58 -3.63 -3.32 15.20
CA MET A 58 -2.99 -4.49 15.79
C MET A 58 -1.59 -4.11 16.27
N ASP A 59 -1.52 -3.62 17.50
CA ASP A 59 -0.25 -3.45 18.22
C ASP A 59 0.05 -4.73 19.00
N LEU A 60 1.19 -5.34 18.70
CA LEU A 60 1.59 -6.66 19.17
C LEU A 60 3.00 -6.60 19.76
N HIS A 61 3.19 -7.21 20.91
CA HIS A 61 4.53 -7.60 21.38
C HIS A 61 4.74 -9.07 21.05
N LEU A 62 5.63 -9.37 20.12
CA LEU A 62 5.89 -10.73 19.64
C LEU A 62 7.10 -11.31 20.35
N ALA A 63 6.98 -12.52 20.87
CA ALA A 63 8.08 -13.21 21.54
C ALA A 63 9.16 -13.65 20.52
N GLU A 64 10.37 -13.87 21.04
CA GLU A 64 11.47 -14.49 20.29
C GLU A 64 11.03 -15.80 19.64
N GLY A 65 11.47 -16.03 18.40
CA GLY A 65 11.12 -17.20 17.59
C GLY A 65 9.79 -17.09 16.84
N THR A 66 8.98 -16.06 17.07
CA THR A 66 7.74 -15.84 16.31
C THR A 66 8.07 -15.63 14.83
N THR A 67 7.52 -16.47 13.96
CA THR A 67 7.82 -16.43 12.52
C THR A 67 6.87 -15.51 11.75
N ALA A 68 7.27 -15.13 10.54
CA ALA A 68 6.39 -14.43 9.59
C ALA A 68 5.08 -15.20 9.31
N HIS A 69 5.12 -16.54 9.37
CA HIS A 69 3.93 -17.37 9.22
C HIS A 69 2.98 -17.22 10.40
N ASP A 70 3.50 -17.31 11.63
CA ASP A 70 2.71 -17.12 12.86
C ASP A 70 2.04 -15.75 12.86
N LEU A 71 2.80 -14.70 12.47
CA LEU A 71 2.27 -13.35 12.33
C LEU A 71 1.14 -13.30 11.29
N ALA A 72 1.33 -13.86 10.09
CA ALA A 72 0.31 -13.85 9.04
C ALA A 72 -0.97 -14.57 9.46
N VAL A 73 -0.86 -15.69 10.18
CA VAL A 73 -2.00 -16.43 10.73
C VAL A 73 -2.76 -15.57 11.75
N VAL A 74 -2.05 -14.93 12.69
CA VAL A 74 -2.66 -14.06 13.71
C VAL A 74 -3.35 -12.85 13.06
N VAL A 75 -2.67 -12.19 12.12
CA VAL A 75 -3.19 -11.02 11.37
C VAL A 75 -4.43 -11.42 10.59
N GLY A 76 -4.36 -12.47 9.78
CA GLY A 76 -5.49 -12.95 8.98
C GLY A 76 -6.69 -13.34 9.84
N ALA A 77 -6.46 -14.02 10.98
CA ALA A 77 -7.52 -14.37 11.90
C ALA A 77 -8.14 -13.15 12.60
N ARG A 78 -7.37 -12.10 12.88
CA ARG A 78 -7.90 -10.84 13.46
C ARG A 78 -8.71 -10.05 12.46
N LEU A 79 -8.22 -9.90 11.24
CA LEU A 79 -8.91 -9.22 10.14
C LEU A 79 -10.26 -9.89 9.84
N LYS A 80 -10.28 -11.21 9.67
CA LYS A 80 -11.53 -11.98 9.44
C LYS A 80 -12.53 -11.82 10.58
N ARG A 81 -12.08 -11.88 11.84
CA ARG A 81 -12.96 -11.67 13.01
C ARG A 81 -13.56 -10.28 13.08
N ARG A 82 -12.97 -9.30 12.41
CA ARG A 82 -13.45 -7.91 12.33
C ARG A 82 -14.21 -7.62 11.04
N GLY A 83 -14.54 -8.65 10.24
CA GLY A 83 -15.38 -8.52 9.05
C GLY A 83 -14.61 -8.28 7.75
N ALA A 84 -13.27 -8.26 7.77
CA ALA A 84 -12.51 -8.13 6.53
C ALA A 84 -12.51 -9.44 5.71
N HIS A 85 -12.60 -9.29 4.40
CA HIS A 85 -12.43 -10.38 3.45
C HIS A 85 -10.94 -10.63 3.22
N VAL A 86 -10.45 -11.79 3.70
CA VAL A 86 -9.02 -12.13 3.67
C VAL A 86 -8.78 -13.47 3.00
N VAL A 87 -7.94 -13.47 1.97
CA VAL A 87 -7.46 -14.66 1.28
C VAL A 87 -6.05 -14.98 1.75
N LEU A 88 -5.90 -16.16 2.37
CA LEU A 88 -4.61 -16.77 2.67
C LEU A 88 -4.40 -17.88 1.65
N PRO A 89 -3.37 -17.82 0.78
CA PRO A 89 -3.04 -18.92 -0.11
C PRO A 89 -2.81 -20.18 0.74
N LEU A 90 -3.50 -21.28 0.40
CA LEU A 90 -3.48 -22.54 1.16
C LEU A 90 -2.06 -23.02 1.45
N GLU A 91 -1.90 -23.66 2.61
CA GLU A 91 -0.70 -24.38 3.06
C GLU A 91 -0.26 -25.42 2.01
N GLY A 92 0.63 -24.98 1.12
CA GLY A 92 1.28 -25.83 0.11
C GLY A 92 2.64 -25.29 -0.30
N SER A 93 2.99 -24.06 0.10
CA SER A 93 4.32 -23.47 -0.04
C SER A 93 5.10 -23.54 1.27
N VAL A 94 5.07 -24.69 1.96
CA VAL A 94 6.03 -25.00 3.03
C VAL A 94 7.40 -25.12 2.36
N GLY A 95 8.09 -24.00 2.17
CA GLY A 95 9.38 -23.99 1.47
C GLY A 95 9.87 -22.65 0.94
N ARG A 96 9.08 -21.57 1.00
CA ARG A 96 9.56 -20.22 0.63
C ARG A 96 9.31 -19.31 1.81
N GLY A 97 10.37 -18.82 2.46
CA GLY A 97 10.31 -18.03 3.70
C GLY A 97 9.56 -16.69 3.64
N VAL A 98 8.69 -16.46 2.66
CA VAL A 98 7.78 -15.32 2.55
C VAL A 98 6.34 -15.85 2.64
N VAL A 99 5.51 -15.21 3.46
CA VAL A 99 4.08 -15.53 3.61
C VAL A 99 3.24 -14.37 3.11
N HIS A 100 2.21 -14.66 2.32
CA HIS A 100 1.36 -13.66 1.69
C HIS A 100 -0.05 -13.69 2.29
N LEU A 101 -0.64 -12.51 2.46
CA LEU A 101 -2.01 -12.30 2.90
C LEU A 101 -2.64 -11.25 2.00
N PHE A 102 -3.79 -11.57 1.43
CA PHE A 102 -4.56 -10.65 0.58
C PHE A 102 -5.79 -10.16 1.33
N VAL A 103 -6.05 -8.86 1.26
CA VAL A 103 -7.20 -8.20 1.87
C VAL A 103 -7.97 -7.50 0.76
N GLU A 104 -9.24 -7.88 0.58
CA GLU A 104 -10.14 -7.23 -0.35
C GLU A 104 -10.71 -5.94 0.29
N ASP A 105 -11.13 -5.01 -0.56
CA ASP A 105 -11.74 -3.73 -0.16
C ASP A 105 -10.90 -2.92 0.84
N ALA A 106 -9.56 -3.05 0.76
CA ALA A 106 -8.66 -2.32 1.63
C ALA A 106 -8.60 -0.84 1.20
N THR A 107 -8.68 0.06 2.18
CA THR A 107 -8.59 1.51 1.95
C THR A 107 -7.24 2.06 2.35
N HIS A 108 -6.63 1.49 3.39
CA HIS A 108 -5.29 1.86 3.85
C HIS A 108 -4.61 0.72 4.60
N VAL A 109 -3.30 0.85 4.74
CA VAL A 109 -2.50 0.04 5.64
C VAL A 109 -1.38 0.85 6.25
N SER A 110 -1.09 0.59 7.53
CA SER A 110 0.15 0.96 8.20
C SER A 110 0.84 -0.33 8.65
N LEU A 111 2.13 -0.47 8.33
CA LEU A 111 2.93 -1.63 8.65
C LEU A 111 4.25 -1.18 9.25
N ARG A 112 4.52 -1.59 10.49
CA ARG A 112 5.80 -1.41 11.19
C ARG A 112 6.27 -2.75 11.74
N LEU A 113 7.40 -3.22 11.22
CA LEU A 113 8.01 -4.50 11.55
C LEU A 113 9.48 -4.28 11.92
N GLY A 114 9.99 -5.06 12.87
CA GLY A 114 11.40 -5.05 13.26
C GLY A 114 11.80 -6.33 13.99
N GLY A 115 12.99 -6.33 14.57
CA GLY A 115 13.50 -7.45 15.37
C GLY A 115 13.68 -8.76 14.60
N GLY A 116 13.90 -8.68 13.28
CA GLY A 116 14.10 -9.81 12.37
C GLY A 116 12.94 -10.07 11.42
N LEU A 117 11.81 -9.39 11.61
CA LEU A 117 10.69 -9.38 10.67
C LEU A 117 10.76 -8.18 9.75
N TRP A 118 10.43 -8.41 8.49
CA TRP A 118 10.23 -7.34 7.50
C TRP A 118 9.04 -7.68 6.60
N GLY A 119 8.62 -6.72 5.78
CA GLY A 119 7.45 -6.92 4.95
C GLY A 119 7.38 -6.05 3.71
N THR A 120 6.43 -6.42 2.87
CA THR A 120 6.09 -5.73 1.63
C THR A 120 4.61 -5.45 1.62
N VAL A 121 4.27 -4.22 1.28
CA VAL A 121 2.90 -3.75 1.08
C VAL A 121 2.69 -3.55 -0.41
N THR A 122 1.68 -4.17 -0.98
CA THR A 122 1.40 -4.08 -2.42
C THR A 122 -0.05 -3.68 -2.67
N SER A 123 -0.25 -2.57 -3.38
CA SER A 123 -1.50 -2.24 -4.06
C SER A 123 -1.54 -3.02 -5.39
N CYS A 124 -2.46 -3.96 -5.52
CA CYS A 124 -2.46 -4.90 -6.65
C CYS A 124 -3.14 -4.36 -7.91
N GLU A 125 -4.04 -3.39 -7.78
CA GLU A 125 -4.98 -3.02 -8.86
C GLU A 125 -4.79 -1.59 -9.38
N ALA A 126 -4.21 -0.70 -8.56
CA ALA A 126 -4.00 0.70 -8.89
C ALA A 126 -2.76 1.29 -8.22
N ALA A 127 -2.36 2.48 -8.65
CA ALA A 127 -1.45 3.31 -7.88
C ALA A 127 -2.09 3.69 -6.53
N PRO A 128 -1.38 3.55 -5.40
CA PRO A 128 -1.88 4.07 -4.13
C PRO A 128 -2.00 5.59 -4.21
N GLU A 129 -3.05 6.16 -3.62
CA GLU A 129 -3.21 7.62 -3.49
C GLU A 129 -2.06 8.26 -2.71
N GLN A 130 -1.48 7.54 -1.75
CA GLN A 130 -0.33 8.03 -1.00
C GLN A 130 0.50 6.87 -0.44
N VAL A 131 1.82 7.02 -0.45
CA VAL A 131 2.75 6.23 0.35
C VAL A 131 3.48 7.17 1.30
N ARG A 132 3.62 6.78 2.57
CA ARG A 132 4.41 7.49 3.57
C ARG A 132 5.36 6.52 4.26
N PHE A 133 6.61 6.94 4.43
CA PHE A 133 7.61 6.18 5.19
C PHE A 133 7.76 6.79 6.58
N LEU A 134 7.77 5.92 7.59
CA LEU A 134 7.91 6.30 8.98
C LEU A 134 9.28 5.86 9.48
N ALA A 135 10.04 6.81 10.03
CA ALA A 135 11.34 6.54 10.65
C ALA A 135 11.22 5.47 11.77
N PRO A 136 12.31 4.73 12.06
CA PRO A 136 12.31 3.72 13.10
C PRO A 136 12.22 4.38 14.48
N GLN A 137 11.54 3.72 15.42
CA GLN A 137 11.27 4.26 16.76
C GLN A 137 12.09 3.55 17.85
N VAL A 138 12.34 2.25 17.68
CA VAL A 138 13.00 1.40 18.68
C VAL A 138 14.49 1.27 18.37
N THR A 139 14.80 0.69 17.20
CA THR A 139 16.19 0.46 16.76
C THR A 139 16.49 1.40 15.61
N LYS A 140 17.38 2.37 15.81
CA LYS A 140 17.68 3.40 14.81
C LYS A 140 18.81 2.94 13.88
N ASP A 141 18.43 2.34 12.75
CA ASP A 141 19.36 1.97 11.68
C ASP A 141 18.81 2.35 10.31
N SER A 142 19.67 2.40 9.28
CA SER A 142 19.23 2.65 7.91
C SER A 142 18.36 1.51 7.38
N ALA A 143 17.62 1.81 6.31
CA ALA A 143 16.84 0.83 5.57
C ALA A 143 17.06 1.00 4.08
N GLU A 144 17.02 -0.11 3.35
CA GLU A 144 16.88 -0.07 1.90
C GLU A 144 15.40 -0.10 1.53
N ILE A 145 14.94 0.93 0.83
CA ILE A 145 13.56 1.04 0.37
C ILE A 145 13.52 0.64 -1.10
N HIS A 146 12.68 -0.35 -1.41
CA HIS A 146 12.41 -0.80 -2.78
C HIS A 146 10.95 -0.53 -3.13
N ILE A 147 10.73 0.10 -4.28
CA ILE A 147 9.40 0.37 -4.81
C ILE A 147 9.35 -0.17 -6.23
N GLY A 148 8.53 -1.19 -6.44
CA GLY A 148 8.26 -1.77 -7.76
C GLY A 148 6.89 -1.33 -8.26
N VAL A 149 6.83 -0.85 -9.49
CA VAL A 149 5.61 -0.30 -10.09
C VAL A 149 5.29 -1.02 -11.38
N SER A 150 4.06 -1.53 -11.49
CA SER A 150 3.56 -2.10 -12.75
C SER A 150 2.93 -1.02 -13.60
N ILE A 151 3.29 -0.97 -14.89
CA ILE A 151 2.79 0.05 -15.82
C ILE A 151 2.06 -0.57 -17.00
N PHE A 152 1.08 0.16 -17.52
CA PHE A 152 0.35 -0.16 -18.74
C PHE A 152 0.41 0.99 -19.73
N HIS A 153 0.80 0.71 -20.97
CA HIS A 153 0.88 1.67 -22.07
C HIS A 153 -0.44 1.67 -22.86
N PRO A 154 -1.31 2.70 -22.75
CA PRO A 154 -2.65 2.63 -23.34
C PRO A 154 -2.66 2.54 -24.87
N HIS A 155 -1.62 3.06 -25.53
CA HIS A 155 -1.50 3.14 -26.98
C HIS A 155 -0.91 1.86 -27.60
N THR A 156 0.09 1.23 -26.99
CA THR A 156 0.64 -0.06 -27.45
C THR A 156 -0.03 -1.28 -26.83
N LYS A 157 -0.82 -1.10 -25.76
CA LYS A 157 -1.39 -2.17 -24.92
C LYS A 157 -0.33 -3.06 -24.25
N GLN A 158 0.91 -2.59 -24.17
CA GLN A 158 2.00 -3.32 -23.51
C GLN A 158 1.98 -3.08 -22.00
N ARG A 159 2.53 -4.05 -21.26
CA ARG A 159 2.79 -3.94 -19.82
C ARG A 159 4.28 -3.84 -19.59
N GLY A 160 4.66 -3.08 -18.58
CA GLY A 160 6.04 -2.91 -18.14
C GLY A 160 6.15 -2.93 -16.63
N ARG A 161 7.38 -2.82 -16.15
CA ARG A 161 7.71 -2.69 -14.75
C ARG A 161 8.87 -1.72 -14.61
N GLU A 162 8.76 -0.86 -13.62
CA GLU A 162 9.81 0.08 -13.22
C GLU A 162 10.11 -0.13 -11.74
N ASP A 163 11.36 0.06 -11.34
CA ASP A 163 11.80 -0.12 -9.96
C ASP A 163 12.60 1.11 -9.49
N LEU A 164 12.27 1.58 -8.28
CA LEU A 164 12.96 2.62 -7.54
C LEU A 164 13.58 1.97 -6.30
N ALA A 165 14.87 2.19 -6.08
CA ALA A 165 15.54 1.74 -4.87
C ALA A 165 16.42 2.85 -4.30
N PHE A 166 16.41 3.03 -2.98
CA PHE A 166 17.27 3.98 -2.29
C PHE A 166 17.49 3.61 -0.83
N GLU A 167 18.60 4.07 -0.28
CA GLU A 167 18.88 3.94 1.15
C GLU A 167 18.29 5.13 1.92
N ALA A 168 17.60 4.82 3.01
CA ALA A 168 17.03 5.77 3.94
C ALA A 168 17.79 5.72 5.27
N GLU A 169 18.49 6.80 5.59
CA GLU A 169 19.14 6.94 6.90
C GLU A 169 18.09 7.15 8.01
N SER A 170 18.32 6.58 9.20
CA SER A 170 17.40 6.66 10.35
C SER A 170 17.15 8.10 10.85
N ALA A 171 18.04 9.03 10.51
CA ALA A 171 17.89 10.45 10.85
C ALA A 171 16.95 11.21 9.89
N LEU A 172 16.57 10.63 8.75
CA LEU A 172 15.69 11.29 7.79
C LEU A 172 14.25 11.29 8.27
N GLY A 173 13.66 12.47 8.37
CA GLY A 173 12.23 12.63 8.60
C GLY A 173 11.40 12.28 7.36
N ALA A 174 10.13 11.93 7.57
CA ALA A 174 9.20 11.54 6.50
C ALA A 174 9.09 12.59 5.39
N ALA A 175 9.09 13.88 5.74
CA ALA A 175 9.03 14.96 4.75
C ALA A 175 10.22 14.97 3.80
N ARG A 176 11.43 14.68 4.31
CA ARG A 176 12.64 14.63 3.50
C ARG A 176 12.68 13.39 2.63
N LEU A 177 12.21 12.25 3.13
CA LEU A 177 12.06 11.02 2.35
C LEU A 177 11.09 11.23 1.18
N SER A 178 9.94 11.87 1.42
CA SER A 178 8.97 12.24 0.38
C SER A 178 9.61 13.12 -0.71
N GLU A 179 10.42 14.12 -0.35
CA GLU A 179 11.15 14.95 -1.31
C GLU A 179 12.14 14.16 -2.17
N LEU A 180 12.98 13.34 -1.52
CA LEU A 180 13.98 12.54 -2.21
C LEU A 180 13.32 11.57 -3.19
N LEU A 181 12.27 10.88 -2.74
CA LEU A 181 11.55 9.93 -3.56
C LEU A 181 10.83 10.61 -4.73
N THR A 182 10.23 11.79 -4.52
CA THR A 182 9.63 12.58 -5.60
C THR A 182 10.69 12.96 -6.65
N ALA A 183 11.84 13.48 -6.21
CA ALA A 183 12.93 13.85 -7.12
C ALA A 183 13.54 12.65 -7.87
N MET A 184 13.63 11.48 -7.22
CA MET A 184 14.05 10.24 -7.86
C MET A 184 13.06 9.76 -8.91
N SER A 185 11.77 9.77 -8.57
CA SER A 185 10.69 9.36 -9.46
C SER A 185 10.65 10.22 -10.72
N ILE A 186 10.74 11.55 -10.58
CA ILE A 186 10.78 12.47 -11.73
C ILE A 186 11.98 12.16 -12.64
N ARG A 187 13.15 11.85 -12.08
CA ARG A 187 14.35 11.48 -12.87
C ARG A 187 14.18 10.15 -13.61
N GLN A 188 13.40 9.22 -13.09
CA GLN A 188 13.03 7.97 -13.78
C GLN A 188 11.84 8.15 -14.74
N GLY A 189 11.32 9.37 -14.92
CA GLY A 189 10.23 9.63 -15.86
C GLY A 189 8.84 9.43 -15.29
N PHE A 190 8.68 9.28 -13.97
CA PHE A 190 7.36 9.33 -13.34
C PHE A 190 6.86 10.78 -13.23
N ARG A 191 5.55 10.95 -13.36
CA ARG A 191 4.82 12.14 -12.89
C ARG A 191 4.48 11.92 -11.42
N ALA A 192 5.47 12.13 -10.56
CA ALA A 192 5.30 12.02 -9.12
C ALA A 192 4.95 13.38 -8.50
N ASP A 193 4.14 13.35 -7.45
CA ASP A 193 3.78 14.50 -6.64
C ASP A 193 3.78 14.15 -5.14
N ARG A 194 3.45 15.16 -4.32
CA ARG A 194 3.42 15.10 -2.86
C ARG A 194 2.01 15.49 -2.39
N PRO A 195 1.08 14.55 -2.20
CA PRO A 195 -0.29 14.85 -1.75
C PRO A 195 -0.31 15.50 -0.36
N SER A 196 0.72 15.25 0.44
CA SER A 196 1.02 15.91 1.70
C SER A 196 2.53 16.10 1.85
N PRO A 197 3.01 16.92 2.81
CA PRO A 197 4.45 17.08 3.04
C PRO A 197 5.20 15.76 3.30
N GLU A 198 4.54 14.74 3.83
CA GLU A 198 5.15 13.44 4.14
C GLU A 198 4.76 12.33 3.16
N GLY A 199 3.82 12.62 2.25
CA GLY A 199 3.30 11.67 1.29
C GLY A 199 4.03 11.73 -0.04
N TRP A 200 4.12 10.59 -0.72
CA TRP A 200 4.54 10.46 -2.10
C TRP A 200 3.45 9.73 -2.90
N HIS A 201 3.25 10.15 -4.15
CA HIS A 201 2.33 9.50 -5.07
C HIS A 201 2.88 9.55 -6.50
N ALA A 202 2.65 8.47 -7.27
CA ALA A 202 3.03 8.38 -8.67
C ALA A 202 2.02 7.51 -9.44
N ALA A 203 1.03 8.15 -10.08
CA ALA A 203 0.01 7.44 -10.87
C ALA A 203 0.34 7.28 -12.37
N ARG A 204 1.28 8.08 -12.92
CA ARG A 204 1.54 8.12 -14.36
C ARG A 204 3.01 8.32 -14.70
N MET A 205 3.39 7.85 -15.87
CA MET A 205 4.69 8.11 -16.49
C MET A 205 4.61 9.34 -17.41
N ALA A 206 5.77 9.92 -17.74
CA ALA A 206 5.91 11.06 -18.64
C ALA A 206 5.45 10.73 -20.06
N ASP A 207 5.63 9.48 -20.49
CA ASP A 207 5.22 8.92 -21.78
C ASP A 207 3.70 8.63 -21.89
N GLY A 208 2.94 8.89 -20.82
CA GLY A 208 1.49 8.67 -20.76
C GLY A 208 1.07 7.28 -20.26
N SER A 209 2.01 6.42 -19.88
CA SER A 209 1.70 5.13 -19.26
C SER A 209 1.07 5.30 -17.88
N VAL A 210 0.18 4.38 -17.52
CA VAL A 210 -0.58 4.41 -16.27
C VAL A 210 -0.03 3.35 -15.32
N VAL A 211 0.13 3.71 -14.05
CA VAL A 211 0.49 2.78 -12.99
C VAL A 211 -0.72 1.94 -12.60
N THR A 212 -0.58 0.62 -12.65
CA THR A 212 -1.66 -0.34 -12.36
C THR A 212 -1.38 -1.20 -11.13
N GLY A 213 -0.37 -0.84 -10.34
CA GLY A 213 0.01 -1.54 -9.12
C GLY A 213 1.34 -1.02 -8.59
N CYS A 214 1.49 -1.04 -7.27
CA CYS A 214 2.67 -0.52 -6.57
C CYS A 214 3.01 -1.42 -5.39
N SER A 215 4.25 -1.84 -5.31
CA SER A 215 4.78 -2.67 -4.24
C SER A 215 5.88 -1.92 -3.53
N VAL A 216 5.73 -1.73 -2.22
CA VAL A 216 6.70 -1.04 -1.37
C VAL A 216 7.25 -2.02 -0.35
N GLN A 217 8.56 -2.13 -0.31
CA GLN A 217 9.28 -2.98 0.62
C GLN A 217 10.31 -2.14 1.37
N VAL A 218 10.35 -2.31 2.68
CA VAL A 218 11.37 -1.69 3.53
C VAL A 218 12.23 -2.79 4.10
N LEU A 219 13.49 -2.82 3.70
CA LEU A 219 14.47 -3.82 4.12
C LEU A 219 15.33 -3.21 5.23
N SER A 220 14.99 -3.53 6.47
CA SER A 220 15.87 -3.35 7.62
C SER A 220 15.57 -4.45 8.62
N PRO A 221 16.41 -5.50 8.70
CA PRO A 221 16.13 -6.64 9.58
C PRO A 221 15.99 -6.22 11.04
N ASP A 222 16.77 -5.24 11.49
CA ASP A 222 16.83 -4.85 12.90
C ASP A 222 16.00 -3.61 13.24
N ALA A 223 15.92 -2.62 12.34
CA ALA A 223 15.20 -1.38 12.57
C ALA A 223 13.71 -1.50 12.25
N ASP A 224 12.89 -0.95 13.13
CA ASP A 224 11.43 -1.02 13.05
C ASP A 224 10.85 0.02 12.08
N TRP A 225 11.32 0.08 10.84
CA TRP A 225 10.79 1.04 9.88
C TRP A 225 9.30 0.80 9.61
N GLY A 226 8.57 1.91 9.42
CA GLY A 226 7.16 1.87 9.07
C GLY A 226 6.90 2.28 7.62
N VAL A 227 5.89 1.67 7.02
CA VAL A 227 5.30 2.12 5.75
C VAL A 227 3.81 2.26 5.94
N GLU A 228 3.27 3.35 5.41
CA GLU A 228 1.84 3.56 5.28
C GLU A 228 1.48 3.72 3.81
N MET A 229 0.37 3.12 3.42
CA MET A 229 -0.16 3.18 2.08
C MET A 229 -1.66 3.45 2.13
N ILE A 230 -2.10 4.51 1.45
CA ILE A 230 -3.49 4.82 1.20
C ILE A 230 -3.81 4.35 -0.22
N LEU A 231 -4.75 3.42 -0.36
CA LEU A 231 -5.12 2.80 -1.62
C LEU A 231 -6.19 3.62 -2.34
N GLY A 232 -7.08 4.23 -1.56
CA GLY A 232 -8.03 5.23 -1.98
C GLY A 232 -9.37 5.09 -1.28
N THR A 233 -10.18 6.17 -1.35
CA THR A 233 -11.53 6.13 -0.78
C THR A 233 -12.52 5.46 -1.73
N PRO A 234 -13.41 4.59 -1.20
CA PRO A 234 -14.60 4.14 -1.88
C PRO A 234 -15.42 5.28 -2.42
N PHE A 235 -15.65 5.24 -3.73
CA PHE A 235 -16.66 6.09 -4.33
C PHE A 235 -18.03 5.67 -3.82
N VAL A 236 -18.62 6.50 -2.98
CA VAL A 236 -20.04 6.40 -2.65
C VAL A 236 -20.81 7.08 -3.77
N ALA A 237 -21.45 6.29 -4.63
CA ALA A 237 -22.37 6.83 -5.63
C ALA A 237 -23.43 7.71 -4.94
N GLY A 238 -23.29 9.04 -5.07
CA GLY A 238 -24.22 10.03 -4.49
C GLY A 238 -23.63 11.12 -3.59
N ASP A 239 -22.30 11.20 -3.36
CA ASP A 239 -21.70 12.30 -2.60
C ASP A 239 -21.83 13.65 -3.34
N PRO A 240 -22.53 14.66 -2.79
CA PRO A 240 -22.70 15.97 -3.42
C PRO A 240 -21.46 16.87 -3.38
N SER A 241 -20.39 16.47 -2.67
CA SER A 241 -19.16 17.26 -2.52
C SER A 241 -18.15 17.08 -3.67
N VAL A 242 -18.38 16.10 -4.56
CA VAL A 242 -17.55 15.87 -5.74
C VAL A 242 -18.29 16.42 -6.98
N PRO A 243 -17.74 17.41 -7.71
CA PRO A 243 -18.41 17.97 -8.87
C PRO A 243 -18.61 16.90 -9.94
N ARG A 244 -19.86 16.79 -10.41
CA ARG A 244 -20.32 15.85 -11.44
C ARG A 244 -19.74 16.17 -12.81
#